data_AF-A0A5S3SC92-F1
#
_entry.id   AF-A0A5S3SC92-F1
#
_cell.length_a   1.000
_cell.length_b   1.000
_cell.length_c   1.000
_cell.angle_alpha   90.00
_cell.angle_beta   90.00
_cell.angle_gamma   90.00
#
_symmetry.space_group_name_H-M   'P 1'
#
loop_
_entity.id
_entity.type
_entity.pdbx_description
1 polymer ?
#
loop_
_entity_poly.entity_id
_entity_poly.type
_entity_poly.pdbx_seq_one_letter_code
_entity_poly.pdbx_strand_id
1 'polypeptide(L)'
;MEQQNQQTLTNLIYDIYENPTFIEDHQPLIQPLLNDLITTAPEGFEGMATMINTHISNGFKFKNPKIQKFELESGLIKLKTYFQKINL
;
A
#
# COMPACT_ATOMS: atom_id res chain seq x y z
N MET A 1 2.49 -1.33 13.22
CA MET A 1 2.78 -0.09 12.49
C MET A 1 2.13 1.09 13.20
N GLU A 2 2.89 2.14 13.47
CA GLU A 2 2.41 3.38 14.10
C GLU A 2 1.48 4.20 13.18
N GLN A 3 0.54 4.97 13.76
CA GLN A 3 -0.46 5.74 13.02
C GLN A 3 0.15 6.72 11.99
N GLN A 4 1.28 7.35 12.32
CA GLN A 4 2.00 8.23 11.40
C GLN A 4 2.47 7.48 10.14
N ASN A 5 2.97 6.26 10.30
CA ASN A 5 3.39 5.40 9.19
C ASN A 5 2.20 4.94 8.34
N GLN A 6 1.03 4.69 8.97
CA GLN A 6 -0.21 4.35 8.26
C GLN A 6 -0.64 5.48 7.31
N GLN A 7 -0.61 6.72 7.80
CA GLN A 7 -0.95 7.92 7.02
C GLN A 7 0.07 8.17 5.90
N THR A 8 1.36 8.08 6.24
CA THR A 8 2.46 8.28 5.28
C THR A 8 2.36 7.28 4.13
N LEU A 9 2.17 5.99 4.45
CA LEU A 9 2.00 4.94 3.45
C LEU A 9 0.79 5.22 2.54
N THR A 10 -0.34 5.60 3.13
CA THR A 10 -1.57 5.90 2.37
C THR A 10 -1.37 7.06 1.39
N ASN A 11 -0.77 8.16 1.84
CA ASN A 11 -0.56 9.34 1.03
C ASN A 11 0.42 9.08 -0.13
N LEU A 12 1.55 8.41 0.14
CA LEU A 12 2.54 8.11 -0.90
C LEU A 12 1.96 7.23 -2.01
N ILE A 13 1.14 6.23 -1.66
CA ILE A 13 0.45 5.38 -2.64
C ILE A 13 -0.60 6.19 -3.41
N TYR A 14 -1.35 7.05 -2.72
CA TYR A 14 -2.38 7.88 -3.33
C TYR A 14 -1.80 8.87 -4.34
N ASP A 15 -0.66 9.49 -4.02
CA ASP A 15 0.03 10.39 -4.95
C ASP A 15 0.44 9.67 -6.24
N ILE A 16 0.93 8.43 -6.15
CA ILE A 16 1.22 7.60 -7.33
C ILE A 16 -0.06 7.25 -8.11
N TYR A 17 -1.14 6.93 -7.39
CA TYR A 17 -2.43 6.59 -8.00
C TYR A 17 -2.99 7.76 -8.83
N GLU A 18 -2.87 8.98 -8.32
CA GLU A 18 -3.28 10.21 -9.02
C GLU A 18 -2.28 10.59 -10.12
N ASN A 19 -0.97 10.44 -9.86
CA ASN A 19 0.08 10.78 -10.80
C ASN A 19 1.23 9.74 -10.80
N PRO A 20 1.27 8.82 -11.78
CA PRO A 20 2.30 7.80 -11.90
C PRO A 20 3.74 8.30 -12.05
N THR A 21 3.97 9.59 -12.34
CA THR A 21 5.34 10.13 -12.42
C THR A 21 6.06 10.08 -11.07
N PHE A 22 5.33 9.99 -9.96
CA PHE A 22 5.92 9.90 -8.61
C PHE A 22 6.47 8.52 -8.24
N ILE A 23 6.32 7.48 -9.08
CA ILE A 23 6.75 6.12 -8.75
C ILE A 23 8.23 6.06 -8.34
N GLU A 24 9.11 6.69 -9.12
CA GLU A 24 10.56 6.62 -8.88
C GLU A 24 10.93 7.26 -7.53
N ASP A 25 10.26 8.35 -7.16
CA ASP A 25 10.51 9.08 -5.90
C ASP A 25 9.85 8.39 -4.70
N HIS A 26 8.64 7.85 -4.86
CA HIS A 26 7.82 7.36 -3.76
C HIS A 26 8.05 5.87 -3.46
N GLN A 27 8.37 5.04 -4.47
CA GLN A 27 8.55 3.61 -4.25
C GLN A 27 9.61 3.27 -3.19
N PRO A 28 10.81 3.92 -3.15
CA PRO A 28 11.80 3.66 -2.11
C PRO A 28 11.32 4.00 -0.70
N LEU A 29 10.37 4.93 -0.56
CA LEU A 29 9.75 5.32 0.72
C LEU A 29 8.62 4.37 1.12
N ILE A 30 7.89 3.82 0.15
CA ILE A 30 6.79 2.89 0.36
C ILE A 30 7.30 1.50 0.77
N GLN A 31 8.39 1.02 0.17
CA GLN A 31 8.86 -0.35 0.36
C GLN A 31 9.16 -0.71 1.84
N PRO A 32 9.85 0.14 2.63
CA PRO A 32 10.04 -0.11 4.06
C PRO A 32 8.72 -0.13 4.85
N LEU A 33 7.76 0.73 4.49
CA LEU A 33 6.45 0.80 5.13
C LEU A 33 5.60 -0.43 4.83
N LEU A 34 5.64 -0.97 3.60
CA LEU A 34 4.97 -2.23 3.28
C LEU A 34 5.58 -3.42 4.03
N ASN A 35 6.90 -3.41 4.23
CA ASN A 35 7.55 -4.43 5.06
C ASN A 35 7.09 -4.33 6.51
N ASP A 36 7.08 -3.12 7.09
CA ASP A 36 6.57 -2.87 8.44
C ASP A 36 5.11 -3.34 8.60
N LEU A 37 4.27 -3.07 7.60
CA LEU A 37 2.87 -3.51 7.56
C LEU A 37 2.74 -5.03 7.72
N ILE A 38 3.60 -5.80 7.04
CA ILE A 38 3.60 -7.26 7.11
C ILE A 38 4.18 -7.74 8.44
N THR A 39 5.33 -7.21 8.86
CA THR A 39 6.03 -7.70 10.05
C THR A 39 5.34 -7.35 11.36
N THR A 40 4.51 -6.31 11.35
CA THR A 40 3.75 -5.87 12.53
C THR A 40 2.26 -6.13 12.40
N ALA A 41 1.86 -6.96 11.43
CA ALA A 41 0.47 -7.35 11.29
C ALA A 41 -0.02 -8.09 12.54
N PRO A 42 -1.17 -7.71 13.12
CA PRO A 42 -1.78 -8.46 14.21
C PRO A 42 -2.15 -9.88 13.77
N GLU A 43 -2.24 -10.79 14.74
CA GLU A 43 -2.67 -12.17 14.50
C GLU A 43 -4.04 -12.21 13.78
N GLY A 44 -4.13 -12.98 12.70
CA GLY A 44 -5.33 -13.10 11.88
C GLY A 44 -5.45 -12.05 10.77
N PHE A 45 -4.50 -11.11 10.67
CA PHE A 45 -4.47 -10.06 9.64
C PHE A 45 -3.28 -10.16 8.67
N GLU A 46 -2.39 -11.13 8.84
CA GLU A 46 -1.16 -11.32 8.06
C GLU A 46 -1.47 -11.55 6.57
N GLY A 47 -2.52 -12.33 6.29
CA GLY A 47 -2.98 -12.57 4.92
C GLY A 47 -3.46 -11.29 4.23
N MET A 48 -4.11 -10.40 4.98
CA MET A 48 -4.57 -9.12 4.45
C MET A 48 -3.40 -8.16 4.22
N ALA A 49 -2.44 -8.08 5.15
CA ALA A 49 -1.22 -7.31 4.99
C ALA A 49 -0.40 -7.77 3.77
N THR A 50 -0.27 -9.08 3.59
CA THR A 50 0.41 -9.68 2.42
C THR A 50 -0.31 -9.35 1.11
N MET A 51 -1.65 -9.37 1.12
CA MET A 51 -2.46 -9.03 -0.06
C MET A 51 -2.33 -7.56 -0.44
N ILE A 52 -2.30 -6.65 0.54
CA ILE A 52 -2.02 -5.22 0.31
C ILE A 52 -0.64 -5.05 -0.32
N ASN A 53 0.39 -5.63 0.28
CA ASN A 53 1.75 -5.55 -0.26
C ASN A 53 1.83 -6.07 -1.71
N THR A 54 1.14 -7.17 -2.02
CA THR A 54 1.08 -7.73 -3.37
C THR A 54 0.50 -6.74 -4.37
N HIS A 55 -0.68 -6.18 -4.08
CA HIS A 55 -1.33 -5.21 -4.97
C HIS A 55 -0.47 -3.97 -5.19
N ILE A 56 0.06 -3.37 -4.12
CA ILE A 56 0.89 -2.16 -4.24
C ILE A 56 2.18 -2.44 -5.02
N SER A 57 2.86 -3.56 -4.72
CA SER A 57 4.06 -3.98 -5.45
C SER A 57 3.78 -4.25 -6.93
N ASN A 58 2.60 -4.79 -7.26
CA ASN A 58 2.18 -4.99 -8.66
C ASN A 58 1.92 -3.66 -9.37
N GLY A 59 1.34 -2.68 -8.69
CA GLY A 59 1.16 -1.31 -9.20
C GLY A 59 2.47 -0.69 -9.70
N PHE A 60 3.59 -0.97 -9.03
CA PHE A 60 4.92 -0.48 -9.46
C PHE A 60 5.52 -1.27 -10.62
N LYS A 61 5.15 -2.55 -10.78
CA LYS A 61 5.72 -3.42 -11.83
C LYS A 61 5.02 -3.27 -13.18
N PHE A 62 3.71 -3.05 -13.18
CA PHE A 62 2.93 -3.01 -14.41
C PHE A 62 3.12 -1.68 -15.15
N LYS A 63 3.53 -1.76 -16.42
CA LYS A 63 3.66 -0.59 -17.31
C LYS A 63 2.35 -0.16 -17.95
N ASN A 64 1.32 -1.02 -17.93
CA ASN A 64 0.02 -0.69 -18.48
C ASN A 64 -0.72 0.23 -17.49
N PRO A 65 -1.08 1.48 -17.87
CA PRO A 65 -1.66 2.44 -16.94
C PRO A 65 -2.99 1.97 -16.33
N LYS A 66 -3.81 1.21 -17.07
CA LYS A 66 -5.09 0.69 -16.56
C LYS A 66 -4.86 -0.39 -15.49
N ILE A 67 -3.91 -1.29 -15.72
CA ILE A 67 -3.59 -2.37 -14.77
C ILE A 67 -2.92 -1.77 -13.52
N GLN A 68 -1.97 -0.87 -13.70
CA GLN A 68 -1.33 -0.15 -12.60
C GLN A 68 -2.37 0.57 -11.73
N LYS A 69 -3.26 1.36 -12.33
CA LYS A 69 -4.30 2.09 -11.60
C LYS A 69 -5.23 1.14 -10.83
N PHE A 70 -5.63 0.03 -11.44
CA PHE A 70 -6.43 -1.00 -10.79
C PHE A 70 -5.73 -1.62 -9.57
N GLU A 71 -4.45 -1.98 -9.70
CA GLU A 71 -3.67 -2.58 -8.61
C GLU A 71 -3.52 -1.61 -7.43
N LEU A 72 -3.19 -0.34 -7.71
CA LEU A 72 -3.06 0.69 -6.69
C LEU A 72 -4.39 0.98 -5.98
N GLU A 73 -5.50 1.09 -6.73
CA GLU A 73 -6.83 1.29 -6.16
C GLU A 73 -7.25 0.10 -5.27
N SER A 74 -7.05 -1.11 -5.77
CA SER A 74 -7.32 -2.36 -5.04
C SER A 74 -6.51 -2.44 -3.74
N GLY A 75 -5.25 -2.02 -3.78
CA GLY A 75 -4.38 -1.91 -2.62
C GLY A 75 -4.85 -0.86 -1.62
N LEU A 76 -5.21 0.36 -2.07
CA LEU A 76 -5.71 1.46 -1.25
C LEU A 76 -7.02 1.11 -0.52
N ILE A 77 -7.98 0.49 -1.22
CA ILE A 77 -9.25 0.05 -0.62
C ILE A 77 -8.99 -0.96 0.50
N LYS A 78 -8.09 -1.92 0.26
CA LYS A 78 -7.72 -2.92 1.27
C LYS A 78 -6.95 -2.28 2.43
N LEU A 79 -6.00 -1.39 2.15
CA LEU A 79 -5.23 -0.68 3.17
C LEU A 79 -6.14 0.11 4.11
N LYS A 80 -7.11 0.86 3.56
CA LYS A 80 -8.14 1.55 4.34
C LYS A 80 -8.93 0.58 5.22
N THR A 81 -9.40 -0.52 4.65
CA THR A 81 -10.18 -1.53 5.38
C THR A 81 -9.35 -2.18 6.48
N TYR A 82 -8.07 -2.45 6.22
CA TYR A 82 -7.14 -3.03 7.18
C TYR A 82 -6.94 -2.10 8.37
N PHE A 83 -6.60 -0.82 8.15
CA PHE A 83 -6.42 0.15 9.23
C PHE A 83 -7.70 0.44 10.00
N GLN A 84 -8.87 0.38 9.35
CA GLN A 84 -10.15 0.43 10.08
C GLN A 84 -10.31 -0.77 11.01
N LYS A 85 -9.96 -1.98 10.58
CA LYS A 85 -10.14 -3.20 11.38
C LYS A 85 -9.15 -3.36 12.52
N ILE A 86 -7.90 -2.89 12.36
CA ILE A 86 -6.87 -3.03 13.40
C ILE A 86 -6.86 -1.88 14.43
N ASN A 87 -7.52 -0.76 14.10
CA ASN A 87 -7.76 0.35 15.03
C ASN A 87 -9.18 0.29 15.64
N LEU A 88 -9.87 -0.84 15.48
CA LEU A 88 -11.16 -1.17 16.12
C LEU A 88 -10.93 -2.06 17.35
#